data_AF-A0A0P4W3G7-F1
#
_entry.id   AF-A0A0P4W3G7-F1
#
_cell.length_a   1.000
_cell.length_b   1.000
_cell.length_c   1.000
_cell.angle_alpha   90.00
_cell.angle_beta   90.00
_cell.angle_gamma   90.00
#
_symmetry.space_group_name_H-M   'P 1'
#
loop_
_entity.id
_entity.type
_entity.pdbx_description
1 polymer ?
#
loop_
_entity_poly.entity_id
_entity_poly.type
_entity_poly.pdbx_seq_one_letter_code
_entity_poly.pdbx_strand_id
1 'polypeptide(L)'
;MQGAVLLLAGAIAATPPTDPSPISVLEDLVTGPLSGRPLVVYLDETLGFSTSQLIRSAFHSVPLVLADLRIQGKEWCERQTQEVLGAGWLVHLALLSSNATVFFEDLATAECNWQPLYLLLVNTRGGSPDVLMEEAFSRVEHLALLSVQDRASNSSLSTFIYSFFPFSHQAPIRLTGVWSTSTSLQHLFVDRFSSFEGYQFQIASWVDDYPYLYLTSGETDDLLQVRELQTGEASGLQVEVLDTLGYTLNFTYTMMTRPEDWLWGELQDGAWTGMLGKVHRGEKNFTVNFFGYNLEKTRAFDASSPYWMEGYGLTLLAPPPLPKWRAAYYPFNVFVWGCCVAAFLLVVIGWTLQVRNQDHSAPLSPS
;
A
#
# COMPACT_ATOMS: atom_id res chain seq x y z
N MET A 1 -49.79 52.79 -3.52
CA MET A 1 -48.32 52.98 -3.46
C MET A 1 -47.73 52.04 -4.50
N GLN A 2 -47.51 52.49 -5.73
CA GLN A 2 -46.30 53.21 -6.19
C GLN A 2 -45.03 52.37 -5.88
N GLY A 3 -44.22 51.90 -6.84
CA GLY A 3 -44.11 52.33 -8.23
C GLY A 3 -43.36 51.37 -9.17
N ALA A 4 -43.25 51.89 -10.39
CA ALA A 4 -42.88 51.28 -11.66
C ALA A 4 -41.37 50.97 -11.81
N VAL A 5 -41.03 49.85 -12.46
CA VAL A 5 -40.41 49.72 -13.80
C VAL A 5 -39.01 50.32 -13.96
N LEU A 6 -38.02 49.45 -14.25
CA LEU A 6 -37.11 49.68 -15.38
C LEU A 6 -36.61 48.34 -15.95
N LEU A 7 -37.17 47.95 -17.09
CA LEU A 7 -36.55 47.07 -18.08
C LEU A 7 -35.45 47.87 -18.78
N LEU A 8 -34.23 47.35 -18.79
CA LEU A 8 -33.25 47.63 -19.84
C LEU A 8 -32.70 46.29 -20.32
N ALA A 9 -33.26 45.85 -21.44
CA ALA A 9 -32.69 44.84 -22.30
C ALA A 9 -31.33 45.35 -22.81
N GLY A 10 -30.29 44.63 -22.45
CA GLY A 10 -28.97 44.70 -23.08
C GLY A 10 -28.51 43.28 -23.31
N ALA A 11 -29.13 42.59 -24.28
CA ALA A 11 -28.58 41.36 -24.83
C ALA A 11 -27.32 41.74 -25.61
N ILE A 12 -26.19 41.82 -24.92
CA ILE A 12 -24.90 41.67 -25.56
C ILE A 12 -24.81 40.18 -25.85
N ALA A 13 -25.10 39.80 -27.10
CA ALA A 13 -24.61 38.56 -27.65
C ALA A 13 -23.09 38.66 -27.61
N ALA A 14 -22.49 38.28 -26.48
CA ALA A 14 -21.08 38.08 -26.37
C ALA A 14 -20.76 36.94 -27.34
N THR A 15 -20.16 37.29 -28.47
CA THR A 15 -19.38 36.33 -29.24
C THR A 15 -18.54 35.54 -28.24
N PRO A 16 -18.62 34.19 -28.24
CA PRO A 16 -17.84 33.40 -27.32
C PRO A 16 -16.37 33.81 -27.46
N PRO A 17 -15.65 34.07 -26.36
CA PRO A 17 -14.23 34.33 -26.45
C PRO A 17 -13.61 33.17 -27.24
N THR A 18 -12.89 33.52 -28.30
CA THR A 18 -12.22 32.57 -29.19
C THR A 18 -11.06 31.82 -28.52
N ASP A 19 -10.75 32.18 -27.27
CA ASP A 19 -9.91 31.42 -26.36
C ASP A 19 -10.78 30.75 -25.29
N PRO A 20 -10.70 29.42 -25.09
CA PRO A 20 -11.39 28.77 -23.98
C PRO A 20 -10.81 29.35 -22.69
N SER A 21 -11.63 30.08 -21.94
CA SER A 21 -11.22 30.56 -20.63
C SER A 21 -10.93 29.34 -19.74
N PRO A 22 -9.95 29.39 -18.82
CA PRO A 22 -9.71 28.30 -17.86
C PRO A 22 -10.99 27.84 -17.14
N ILE A 23 -11.96 28.75 -17.00
CA ILE A 23 -13.25 28.54 -16.35
C ILE A 23 -14.16 27.63 -17.18
N SER A 24 -14.18 27.75 -18.51
CA SER A 24 -15.03 26.87 -19.34
C SER A 24 -14.56 25.41 -19.28
N VAL A 25 -13.25 25.19 -19.28
CA VAL A 25 -12.67 23.83 -19.12
C VAL A 25 -13.03 23.26 -17.73
N LEU A 26 -13.01 24.09 -16.69
CA LEU A 26 -13.41 23.70 -15.35
C LEU A 26 -14.90 23.33 -15.25
N GLU A 27 -15.78 24.13 -15.83
CA GLU A 27 -17.23 23.84 -15.89
C GLU A 27 -17.51 22.52 -16.64
N ASP A 28 -16.83 22.31 -17.77
CA ASP A 28 -16.94 21.09 -18.57
C ASP A 28 -16.41 19.86 -17.82
N LEU A 29 -15.34 20.00 -17.03
CA LEU A 29 -14.81 18.91 -16.19
C LEU A 29 -15.82 18.47 -15.12
N VAL A 30 -16.46 19.44 -14.46
CA VAL A 30 -17.42 19.21 -13.38
C VAL A 30 -18.73 18.65 -13.90
N THR A 31 -19.20 19.14 -15.03
CA THR A 31 -20.45 18.66 -15.64
C THR A 31 -20.26 17.34 -16.39
N GLY A 32 -19.03 17.03 -16.81
CA GLY A 32 -18.64 15.79 -17.48
C GLY A 32 -17.94 14.78 -16.55
N PRO A 33 -16.63 14.50 -16.72
CA PRO A 33 -15.94 13.36 -16.09
C PRO A 33 -15.91 13.38 -14.56
N LEU A 34 -15.98 14.57 -13.94
CA LEU A 34 -15.93 14.73 -12.49
C LEU A 34 -17.33 14.91 -11.86
N SER A 35 -18.40 14.70 -12.64
CA SER A 35 -19.76 14.93 -12.19
C SER A 35 -20.11 14.14 -10.92
N GLY A 36 -20.65 14.86 -9.93
CA GLY A 36 -21.04 14.32 -8.63
C GLY A 36 -19.88 14.02 -7.67
N ARG A 37 -18.62 14.28 -8.06
CA ARG A 37 -17.45 14.06 -7.20
C ARG A 37 -17.10 15.33 -6.41
N PRO A 38 -16.86 15.21 -5.09
CA PRO A 38 -16.27 16.27 -4.29
C PRO A 38 -14.87 16.64 -4.77
N LEU A 39 -14.51 17.91 -4.66
CA LEU A 39 -13.27 18.45 -5.22
C LEU A 39 -12.44 19.20 -4.17
N VAL A 40 -11.11 19.06 -4.28
CA VAL A 40 -10.15 19.99 -3.69
C VAL A 40 -9.53 20.78 -4.84
N VAL A 41 -9.74 22.09 -4.87
CA VAL A 41 -9.22 22.93 -5.96
C VAL A 41 -8.11 23.82 -5.45
N TYR A 42 -6.91 23.63 -6.02
CA TYR A 42 -5.73 24.43 -5.74
C TYR A 42 -5.65 25.58 -6.73
N LEU A 43 -5.68 26.79 -6.21
CA LEU A 43 -5.79 28.01 -6.99
C LEU A 43 -4.55 28.87 -6.83
N ASP A 44 -3.95 29.20 -7.97
CA ASP A 44 -2.98 30.28 -8.06
C ASP A 44 -3.71 31.61 -8.29
N GLU A 45 -3.79 32.47 -7.28
CA GLU A 45 -4.46 33.77 -7.41
C GLU A 45 -3.77 34.75 -8.39
N THR A 46 -2.57 34.44 -8.89
CA THR A 46 -1.99 35.17 -10.03
C THR A 46 -2.83 35.04 -11.30
N LEU A 47 -3.75 34.06 -11.36
CA LEU A 47 -4.77 33.92 -12.40
C LEU A 47 -5.91 34.96 -12.27
N GLY A 48 -5.96 35.74 -11.17
CA GLY A 48 -6.84 36.89 -10.97
C GLY A 48 -7.96 36.66 -9.94
N PHE A 49 -8.28 37.72 -9.16
CA PHE A 49 -9.24 37.73 -8.04
C PHE A 49 -10.68 37.30 -8.39
N SER A 50 -11.05 37.38 -9.67
CA SER A 50 -12.37 36.95 -10.18
C SER A 50 -12.53 35.42 -10.14
N THR A 51 -11.43 34.66 -10.14
CA THR A 51 -11.43 33.21 -10.36
C THR A 51 -12.01 32.43 -9.18
N SER A 52 -11.74 32.84 -7.94
CA SER A 52 -12.29 32.16 -6.74
C SER A 52 -13.80 32.35 -6.59
N GLN A 53 -14.32 33.54 -6.92
CA GLN A 53 -15.75 33.82 -6.93
C GLN A 53 -16.44 33.10 -8.09
N LEU A 54 -15.82 33.08 -9.27
CA LEU A 54 -16.34 32.39 -10.45
C LEU A 54 -16.37 30.87 -10.25
N ILE A 55 -15.35 30.29 -9.63
CA ILE A 55 -15.34 28.88 -9.24
C ILE A 55 -16.43 28.59 -8.21
N ARG A 56 -16.60 29.43 -7.18
CA ARG A 56 -17.71 29.22 -6.23
C ARG A 56 -19.08 29.31 -6.91
N SER A 57 -19.25 30.14 -7.93
CA SER A 57 -20.51 30.20 -8.69
C SER A 57 -20.71 29.02 -9.64
N ALA A 58 -19.66 28.60 -10.35
CA ALA A 58 -19.71 27.49 -11.30
C ALA A 58 -19.89 26.13 -10.60
N PHE A 59 -19.40 26.02 -9.35
CA PHE A 59 -19.39 24.78 -8.58
C PHE A 59 -20.40 24.79 -7.42
N HIS A 60 -21.43 25.64 -7.47
CA HIS A 60 -22.38 25.82 -6.35
C HIS A 60 -23.07 24.52 -5.88
N SER A 61 -23.14 23.50 -6.73
CA SER A 61 -23.76 22.21 -6.49
C SER A 61 -22.78 21.09 -6.11
N VAL A 62 -21.47 21.39 -6.01
CA VAL A 62 -20.41 20.41 -5.76
C VAL A 62 -19.71 20.71 -4.43
N PRO A 63 -19.55 19.72 -3.52
CA PRO A 63 -18.75 19.90 -2.32
C PRO A 63 -17.31 20.26 -2.68
N LEU A 64 -16.84 21.41 -2.21
CA LEU A 64 -15.61 22.04 -2.67
C LEU A 64 -14.76 22.52 -1.49
N VAL A 65 -13.50 22.09 -1.46
CA VAL A 65 -12.44 22.67 -0.63
C VAL A 65 -11.54 23.51 -1.53
N LEU A 66 -11.26 24.76 -1.12
CA LEU A 66 -10.35 25.64 -1.85
C LEU A 66 -9.01 25.73 -1.12
N ALA A 67 -7.93 25.55 -1.87
CA ALA A 67 -6.57 25.76 -1.41
C ALA A 67 -5.95 26.94 -2.14
N ASP A 68 -5.44 27.92 -1.39
CA ASP A 68 -4.71 29.06 -1.93
C ASP A 68 -3.22 28.74 -1.98
N LEU A 69 -2.67 28.67 -3.18
CA LEU A 69 -1.26 28.32 -3.41
C LEU A 69 -0.26 29.38 -2.88
N ARG A 70 -0.73 30.55 -2.41
CA ARG A 70 0.13 31.57 -1.77
C ARG A 70 0.47 31.25 -0.31
N ILE A 71 -0.31 30.38 0.33
CA ILE A 71 -0.05 29.91 1.69
C ILE A 71 0.98 28.77 1.60
N GLN A 72 1.75 28.53 2.66
CA GLN A 72 2.64 27.37 2.71
C GLN A 72 1.82 26.07 2.65
N GLY A 73 2.26 25.10 1.84
CA GLY A 73 1.61 23.81 1.66
C GLY A 73 1.46 23.06 2.98
N LYS A 74 2.50 23.11 3.81
CA LYS A 74 2.51 22.56 5.17
C LYS A 74 1.44 23.18 6.07
N GLU A 75 1.35 24.52 6.10
CA GLU A 75 0.35 25.23 6.91
C GLU A 75 -1.08 24.89 6.45
N TRP A 76 -1.28 24.76 5.13
CA TRP A 76 -2.58 24.37 4.59
C TRP A 76 -2.96 22.95 5.02
N CYS A 77 -2.03 21.99 4.93
CA CYS A 77 -2.34 20.59 5.18
C CYS A 77 -2.54 20.26 6.66
N GLU A 78 -1.81 20.93 7.56
CA GLU A 78 -2.01 20.80 9.02
C GLU A 78 -3.42 21.23 9.46
N ARG A 79 -4.12 22.02 8.65
CA ARG A 79 -5.50 22.47 8.89
C ARG A 79 -6.56 21.56 8.27
N GLN A 80 -6.18 20.55 7.50
CA GLN A 80 -7.12 19.67 6.81
C GLN A 80 -7.37 18.36 7.59
N THR A 81 -8.50 17.73 7.29
CA THR A 81 -8.76 16.36 7.75
C THR A 81 -8.05 15.34 6.84
N GLN A 82 -7.78 14.15 7.36
CA GLN A 82 -7.20 13.05 6.56
C GLN A 82 -8.08 12.68 5.35
N GLU A 83 -9.41 12.88 5.45
CA GLU A 83 -10.32 12.70 4.32
C GLU A 83 -10.00 13.65 3.16
N VAL A 84 -9.78 14.94 3.45
CA VAL A 84 -9.44 15.95 2.44
C VAL A 84 -8.05 15.72 1.85
N LEU A 85 -7.14 15.08 2.59
CA LEU A 85 -5.76 14.87 2.16
C LEU A 85 -5.54 13.64 1.27
N GLY A 86 -6.44 12.66 1.29
CA GLY A 86 -6.21 11.40 0.56
C GLY A 86 -7.41 10.48 0.32
N ALA A 87 -8.65 10.88 0.61
CA ALA A 87 -9.76 9.96 0.39
C ALA A 87 -9.99 9.67 -1.09
N GLY A 88 -10.14 8.39 -1.45
CA GLY A 88 -10.23 7.94 -2.84
C GLY A 88 -11.45 8.41 -3.64
N TRP A 89 -12.45 9.00 -2.99
CA TRP A 89 -13.64 9.57 -3.64
C TRP A 89 -13.50 11.07 -3.94
N LEU A 90 -12.48 11.74 -3.42
CA LEU A 90 -12.14 13.13 -3.72
C LEU A 90 -11.25 13.21 -4.96
N VAL A 91 -11.43 14.27 -5.75
CA VAL A 91 -10.53 14.61 -6.85
C VAL A 91 -9.83 15.92 -6.53
N HIS A 92 -8.52 15.88 -6.58
CA HIS A 92 -7.66 17.05 -6.41
C HIS A 92 -7.44 17.68 -7.77
N LEU A 93 -7.68 18.98 -7.89
CA LEU A 93 -7.61 19.73 -9.14
C LEU A 93 -6.71 20.93 -8.94
N ALA A 94 -5.55 20.93 -9.58
CA ALA A 94 -4.59 22.01 -9.46
C ALA A 94 -4.54 22.86 -10.73
N LEU A 95 -4.89 24.13 -10.60
CA LEU A 95 -4.71 25.11 -11.66
C LEU A 95 -3.31 25.69 -11.56
N LEU A 96 -2.41 25.20 -12.40
CA LEU A 96 -0.99 25.56 -12.32
C LEU A 96 -0.68 26.81 -13.13
N SER A 97 0.10 27.71 -12.52
CA SER A 97 0.90 28.72 -13.21
C SER A 97 2.37 28.28 -13.23
N SER A 98 3.26 29.07 -13.85
CA SER A 98 4.69 28.75 -13.98
C SER A 98 5.46 28.63 -12.65
N ASN A 99 4.88 28.96 -11.49
CA ASN A 99 5.55 28.93 -10.19
C ASN A 99 4.78 28.15 -9.10
N ALA A 100 3.83 27.30 -9.50
CA ALA A 100 2.90 26.63 -8.57
C ALA A 100 3.46 25.36 -7.89
N THR A 101 4.64 24.87 -8.27
CA THR A 101 5.21 23.61 -7.75
C THR A 101 5.70 23.71 -6.31
N VAL A 102 6.18 24.90 -5.90
CA VAL A 102 6.72 25.16 -4.55
C VAL A 102 5.73 24.78 -3.44
N PHE A 103 4.43 25.05 -3.64
CA PHE A 103 3.39 24.65 -2.70
C PHE A 103 3.31 23.13 -2.52
N PHE A 104 3.39 22.39 -3.64
CA PHE A 104 3.30 20.93 -3.62
C PHE A 104 4.57 20.28 -3.09
N GLU A 105 5.74 20.88 -3.32
CA GLU A 105 7.00 20.45 -2.71
C GLU A 105 6.96 20.58 -1.18
N ASP A 106 6.49 21.73 -0.65
CA ASP A 106 6.30 21.94 0.79
C ASP A 106 5.23 21.00 1.37
N LEU A 107 4.18 20.70 0.58
CA LEU A 107 3.12 19.76 0.96
C LEU A 107 3.62 18.30 1.01
N ALA A 108 4.44 17.89 0.05
CA ALA A 108 4.98 16.53 -0.04
C ALA A 108 6.02 16.23 1.04
N THR A 109 6.70 17.26 1.54
CA THR A 109 7.67 17.15 2.64
C THR A 109 7.04 17.28 4.02
N ALA A 110 5.76 17.64 4.11
CA ALA A 110 5.04 17.78 5.37
C ALA A 110 4.57 16.43 5.93
N GLU A 111 4.59 16.29 7.26
CA GLU A 111 4.16 15.07 7.99
C GLU A 111 2.63 14.83 7.98
N CYS A 112 1.87 15.63 7.24
CA CYS A 112 0.41 15.56 7.17
C CYS A 112 -0.13 14.41 6.30
N ASN A 113 0.76 13.66 5.62
CA ASN A 113 0.42 12.51 4.78
C ASN A 113 -0.52 12.86 3.60
N TRP A 114 -0.23 13.97 2.91
CA TRP A 114 -0.96 14.31 1.69
C TRP A 114 -0.66 13.29 0.58
N GLN A 115 -1.67 12.53 0.18
CA GLN A 115 -1.58 11.46 -0.81
C GLN A 115 -2.92 11.30 -1.54
N PRO A 116 -3.26 12.23 -2.45
CA PRO A 116 -4.52 12.16 -3.16
C PRO A 116 -4.51 10.97 -4.13
N LEU A 117 -5.62 10.23 -4.17
CA LEU A 117 -5.79 9.13 -5.11
C LEU A 117 -5.91 9.63 -6.55
N TYR A 118 -6.62 10.74 -6.77
CA TYR A 118 -6.82 11.39 -8.07
C TYR A 118 -6.30 12.84 -8.03
N LEU A 119 -5.32 13.16 -8.86
CA LEU A 119 -4.82 14.52 -9.06
C LEU A 119 -4.84 14.91 -10.54
N LEU A 120 -5.64 15.91 -10.87
CA LEU A 120 -5.68 16.54 -12.18
C LEU A 120 -4.94 17.87 -12.14
N LEU A 121 -3.87 17.97 -12.92
CA LEU A 121 -3.18 19.23 -13.18
C LEU A 121 -3.79 19.89 -14.41
N VAL A 122 -4.00 21.20 -14.37
CA VAL A 122 -4.48 21.96 -15.52
C VAL A 122 -3.54 23.13 -15.75
N ASN A 123 -2.84 23.10 -16.89
CA ASN A 123 -1.98 24.17 -17.30
C ASN A 123 -2.76 25.13 -18.21
N THR A 124 -2.98 26.34 -17.70
CA THR A 124 -3.86 27.34 -18.31
C THR A 124 -3.16 28.28 -19.29
N ARG A 125 -1.82 28.37 -19.26
CA ARG A 125 -1.05 29.36 -20.04
C ARG A 125 0.05 28.75 -20.91
N GLY A 126 0.00 27.44 -21.14
CA GLY A 126 1.04 26.71 -21.85
C GLY A 126 2.29 26.53 -20.98
N GLY A 127 2.75 25.30 -20.87
CA GLY A 127 3.96 24.95 -20.11
C GLY A 127 4.26 23.47 -20.27
N SER A 128 5.47 23.10 -19.88
CA SER A 128 5.97 21.75 -20.13
C SER A 128 5.14 20.71 -19.38
N PRO A 129 4.84 19.55 -20.00
CA PRO A 129 4.23 18.45 -19.28
C PRO A 129 5.17 17.81 -18.26
N ASP A 130 6.43 18.24 -18.20
CA ASP A 130 7.45 17.79 -17.25
C ASP A 130 7.06 17.92 -15.79
N VAL A 131 6.11 18.82 -15.46
CA VAL A 131 5.55 18.97 -14.12
C VAL A 131 4.96 17.67 -13.56
N LEU A 132 4.56 16.74 -14.43
CA LEU A 132 4.08 15.42 -14.01
C LEU A 132 5.18 14.54 -13.37
N MET A 133 6.46 14.87 -13.58
CA MET A 133 7.61 14.13 -13.04
C MET A 133 8.11 14.69 -11.71
N GLU A 134 7.52 15.77 -11.21
CA GLU A 134 7.91 16.34 -9.92
C GLU A 134 7.73 15.32 -8.80
N GLU A 135 8.72 15.25 -7.90
CA GLU A 135 8.75 14.29 -6.80
C GLU A 135 7.51 14.42 -5.89
N ALA A 136 6.98 15.64 -5.76
CA ALA A 136 5.76 15.94 -5.02
C ALA A 136 4.55 15.11 -5.49
N PHE A 137 4.49 14.69 -6.75
CA PHE A 137 3.37 13.92 -7.31
C PHE A 137 3.66 12.42 -7.43
N SER A 138 4.83 11.95 -7.00
CA SER A 138 5.27 10.56 -7.12
C SER A 138 4.32 9.56 -6.44
N ARG A 139 3.65 9.97 -5.36
CA ARG A 139 2.74 9.12 -4.56
C ARG A 139 1.29 9.14 -5.02
N VAL A 140 0.95 9.94 -6.03
CA VAL A 140 -0.41 9.99 -6.58
C VAL A 140 -0.61 8.78 -7.49
N GLU A 141 -1.67 8.00 -7.29
CA GLU A 141 -1.97 6.85 -8.16
C GLU A 141 -2.47 7.29 -9.53
N HIS A 142 -3.57 8.05 -9.56
CA HIS A 142 -4.17 8.57 -10.79
C HIS A 142 -3.76 10.03 -11.03
N LEU A 143 -2.76 10.23 -11.89
CA LEU A 143 -2.21 11.53 -12.23
C LEU A 143 -2.40 11.84 -13.72
N ALA A 144 -2.95 13.02 -14.00
CA ALA A 144 -3.11 13.51 -15.37
C ALA A 144 -2.87 15.02 -15.45
N LEU A 145 -2.46 15.48 -16.63
CA LEU A 145 -2.29 16.89 -16.95
C LEU A 145 -3.13 17.24 -18.18
N LEU A 146 -3.92 18.29 -18.06
CA LEU A 146 -4.52 18.97 -19.20
C LEU A 146 -3.64 20.15 -19.61
N SER A 147 -3.22 20.15 -20.86
CA SER A 147 -2.41 21.24 -21.43
C SER A 147 -3.08 21.75 -22.70
N VAL A 148 -3.32 23.06 -22.75
CA VAL A 148 -3.87 23.74 -23.93
C VAL A 148 -2.72 24.07 -24.88
N GLN A 149 -2.80 23.62 -26.13
CA GLN A 149 -1.79 23.88 -27.16
C GLN A 149 -2.41 24.29 -28.49
N ASP A 150 -1.66 25.08 -29.26
CA ASP A 150 -2.02 25.47 -30.61
C ASP A 150 -1.85 24.31 -31.59
N ARG A 151 -2.94 23.98 -32.30
CA ARG A 151 -2.85 23.03 -33.41
C ARG A 151 -2.26 23.76 -34.62
N ALA A 152 -1.04 23.38 -35.00
CA ALA A 152 -0.21 23.98 -36.05
C ALA A 152 -0.83 24.11 -37.46
N SER A 153 -2.10 23.74 -37.67
CA SER A 153 -2.77 23.78 -38.98
C SER A 153 -4.00 24.68 -39.08
N ASN A 154 -4.63 25.16 -38.00
CA ASN A 154 -5.95 25.84 -38.12
C ASN A 154 -6.32 26.88 -37.04
N SER A 155 -5.38 27.41 -36.24
CA SER A 155 -5.70 28.45 -35.22
C SER A 155 -6.74 28.02 -34.17
N SER A 156 -7.01 26.72 -34.03
CA SER A 156 -7.94 26.17 -33.07
C SER A 156 -7.16 25.61 -31.88
N LEU A 157 -7.40 26.16 -30.69
CA LEU A 157 -6.85 25.64 -29.45
C LEU A 157 -7.43 24.24 -29.17
N SER A 158 -6.57 23.29 -28.83
CA SER A 158 -6.97 21.94 -28.42
C SER A 158 -6.36 21.63 -27.06
N THR A 159 -7.16 21.00 -26.21
CA THR A 159 -6.70 20.55 -24.89
C THR A 159 -6.27 19.10 -25.00
N PHE A 160 -5.05 18.82 -24.58
CA PHE A 160 -4.44 17.50 -24.64
C PHE A 160 -4.28 16.92 -23.24
N ILE A 161 -4.44 15.59 -23.14
CA ILE A 161 -4.29 14.85 -21.89
C ILE A 161 -2.92 14.18 -21.89
N TYR A 162 -2.14 14.46 -20.86
CA TYR A 162 -0.85 13.83 -20.61
C TYR A 162 -0.89 13.03 -19.32
N SER A 163 -0.16 11.92 -19.29
CA SER A 163 0.10 11.15 -18.06
C SER A 163 1.56 10.75 -17.97
N PHE A 164 2.00 10.45 -16.75
CA PHE A 164 3.36 10.04 -16.43
C PHE A 164 3.43 8.55 -16.09
N PHE A 165 4.33 7.83 -16.77
CA PHE A 165 4.59 6.41 -16.65
C PHE A 165 5.97 6.24 -16.00
N PRO A 166 6.04 6.03 -14.67
CA PRO A 166 7.30 6.16 -13.91
C PRO A 166 8.36 5.12 -14.28
N PHE A 167 7.96 3.99 -14.85
CA PHE A 167 8.86 2.89 -15.22
C PHE A 167 9.29 2.91 -16.71
N SER A 168 8.85 3.89 -17.48
CA SER A 168 9.22 4.04 -18.89
C SER A 168 10.53 4.83 -19.04
N HIS A 169 11.60 4.19 -19.54
CA HIS A 169 12.89 4.84 -19.76
C HIS A 169 12.93 5.85 -20.93
N GLN A 170 12.15 5.63 -21.98
CA GLN A 170 12.25 6.43 -23.22
C GLN A 170 11.26 7.58 -23.28
N ALA A 171 10.01 7.33 -22.88
CA ALA A 171 8.92 8.29 -22.96
C ALA A 171 8.08 8.26 -21.68
N PRO A 172 8.63 8.74 -20.55
CA PRO A 172 7.93 8.75 -19.26
C PRO A 172 6.65 9.58 -19.31
N ILE A 173 6.63 10.67 -20.09
CA ILE A 173 5.42 11.47 -20.31
C ILE A 173 4.85 11.12 -21.68
N ARG A 174 3.53 10.86 -21.73
CA ARG A 174 2.85 10.52 -22.97
C ARG A 174 1.58 11.32 -23.14
N LEU A 175 1.31 11.70 -24.37
CA LEU A 175 0.00 12.15 -24.80
C LEU A 175 -0.93 10.94 -24.82
N THR A 176 -1.92 10.91 -23.94
CA THR A 176 -2.86 9.79 -23.77
C THR A 176 -4.19 10.04 -24.49
N GLY A 177 -4.50 11.29 -24.81
CA GLY A 177 -5.71 11.63 -25.55
C GLY A 177 -5.90 13.11 -25.81
N VAL A 178 -6.98 13.42 -26.52
CA VAL A 178 -7.49 14.79 -26.69
C VAL A 178 -8.69 14.94 -25.78
N TRP A 179 -8.71 16.01 -24.99
CA TRP A 179 -9.82 16.29 -24.09
C TRP A 179 -11.06 16.75 -24.84
N SER A 180 -12.22 16.30 -24.36
CA SER A 180 -13.54 16.71 -24.83
C SER A 180 -14.54 16.63 -23.67
N THR A 181 -15.71 17.25 -23.81
CA THR A 181 -16.80 17.14 -22.84
C THR A 181 -17.32 15.70 -22.66
N SER A 182 -17.08 14.83 -23.64
CA SER A 182 -17.43 13.40 -23.58
C SER A 182 -16.36 12.49 -22.99
N THR A 183 -15.20 13.03 -22.61
CA THR A 183 -14.10 12.23 -22.06
C THR A 183 -14.53 11.62 -20.72
N SER A 184 -14.42 10.30 -20.59
CA SER A 184 -14.73 9.59 -19.34
C SER A 184 -13.62 9.75 -18.31
N LEU A 185 -13.91 9.48 -17.04
CA LEU A 185 -12.91 9.50 -15.97
C LEU A 185 -11.74 8.53 -16.24
N GLN A 186 -12.01 7.35 -16.79
CA GLN A 186 -10.98 6.35 -17.11
C GLN A 186 -10.08 6.81 -18.27
N HIS A 187 -10.61 7.57 -19.23
CA HIS A 187 -9.80 8.15 -20.29
C HIS A 187 -9.03 9.40 -19.82
N LEU A 188 -9.52 10.09 -18.80
CA LEU A 188 -8.82 11.21 -18.17
C LEU A 188 -7.65 10.69 -17.31
N PHE A 189 -7.88 9.62 -16.55
CA PHE A 189 -6.90 8.96 -15.70
C PHE A 189 -6.62 7.54 -16.17
N VAL A 190 -5.70 7.42 -17.13
CA VAL A 190 -5.28 6.11 -17.62
C VAL A 190 -4.54 5.33 -16.54
N ASP A 191 -4.55 4.00 -16.64
CA ASP A 191 -3.74 3.15 -15.78
C ASP A 191 -2.25 3.27 -16.16
N ARG A 192 -1.48 3.86 -15.26
CA ARG A 192 -0.05 4.16 -15.43
C ARG A 192 0.85 3.01 -14.97
N PHE A 193 0.26 1.95 -14.41
CA PHE A 193 0.93 0.81 -13.81
C PHE A 193 0.55 -0.52 -14.47
N SER A 194 -0.16 -0.48 -15.60
CA SER A 194 -0.52 -1.66 -16.40
C SER A 194 0.68 -2.46 -16.93
N SER A 195 1.86 -1.85 -17.01
CA SER A 195 3.14 -2.45 -17.38
C SER A 195 4.27 -1.57 -16.86
N PHE A 196 5.40 -2.17 -16.53
CA PHE A 196 6.63 -1.52 -16.06
C PHE A 196 7.72 -1.54 -17.15
N GLU A 197 7.38 -1.94 -18.36
CA GLU A 197 8.17 -1.72 -19.58
C GLU A 197 9.61 -2.24 -19.54
N GLY A 198 9.79 -3.38 -18.85
CA GLY A 198 11.09 -4.03 -18.71
C GLY A 198 12.00 -3.38 -17.68
N TYR A 199 11.50 -2.47 -16.84
CA TYR A 199 12.25 -1.88 -15.74
C TYR A 199 12.94 -2.97 -14.90
N GLN A 200 14.20 -2.74 -14.51
CA GLN A 200 14.95 -3.66 -13.67
C GLN A 200 14.97 -3.15 -12.23
N PHE A 201 14.20 -3.77 -11.35
CA PHE A 201 14.23 -3.43 -9.93
C PHE A 201 15.46 -4.01 -9.24
N GLN A 202 16.04 -3.23 -8.34
CA GLN A 202 17.11 -3.63 -7.45
C GLN A 202 16.53 -3.88 -6.07
N ILE A 203 16.44 -5.14 -5.67
CA ILE A 203 15.77 -5.54 -4.44
C ILE A 203 16.78 -5.64 -3.30
N ALA A 204 16.48 -5.00 -2.18
CA ALA A 204 17.17 -5.24 -0.93
C ALA A 204 16.65 -6.56 -0.35
N SER A 205 17.53 -7.55 -0.22
CA SER A 205 17.14 -8.86 0.26
C SER A 205 18.20 -9.51 1.16
N TRP A 206 17.77 -10.52 1.90
CA TRP A 206 18.61 -11.46 2.62
C TRP A 206 18.12 -12.88 2.31
N VAL A 207 18.92 -13.67 1.58
CA VAL A 207 18.58 -15.02 1.10
C VAL A 207 18.96 -16.12 2.11
N ASP A 208 18.50 -16.00 3.36
CA ASP A 208 18.76 -16.98 4.43
C ASP A 208 17.50 -17.59 5.06
N ASP A 209 16.33 -17.36 4.48
CA ASP A 209 15.03 -17.68 5.06
C ASP A 209 14.36 -18.86 4.34
N TYR A 210 14.81 -20.09 4.63
CA TYR A 210 14.17 -21.29 4.07
C TYR A 210 12.81 -21.57 4.75
N PRO A 211 11.71 -21.82 4.01
CA PRO A 211 11.61 -22.05 2.56
C PRO A 211 11.16 -20.83 1.74
N TYR A 212 11.18 -19.62 2.30
CA TYR A 212 10.61 -18.43 1.68
C TYR A 212 11.56 -17.74 0.68
N LEU A 213 12.85 -17.62 1.01
CA LEU A 213 13.87 -17.02 0.17
C LEU A 213 15.26 -17.56 0.51
N TYR A 214 15.84 -18.36 -0.37
CA TYR A 214 17.13 -19.02 -0.17
C TYR A 214 17.88 -19.20 -1.49
N LEU A 215 19.18 -19.46 -1.44
CA LEU A 215 19.99 -19.72 -2.65
C LEU A 215 19.60 -21.06 -3.31
N THR A 216 19.42 -21.06 -4.64
CA THR A 216 19.09 -22.27 -5.42
C THR A 216 20.22 -23.30 -5.36
N SER A 217 21.45 -22.80 -5.47
CA SER A 217 22.67 -23.58 -5.39
C SER A 217 23.80 -22.65 -4.97
N GLY A 218 24.50 -22.98 -3.91
CA GLY A 218 25.60 -22.18 -3.37
C GLY A 218 26.15 -22.83 -2.10
N GLU A 219 27.43 -22.63 -1.82
CA GLU A 219 27.99 -23.01 -0.53
C GLU A 219 27.51 -22.01 0.53
N THR A 220 27.43 -22.41 1.79
CA THR A 220 27.03 -21.52 2.89
C THR A 220 27.91 -20.26 2.95
N ASP A 221 29.15 -20.34 2.46
CA ASP A 221 30.09 -19.23 2.36
C ASP A 221 29.64 -18.13 1.38
N ASP A 222 28.79 -18.46 0.39
CA ASP A 222 28.21 -17.48 -0.53
C ASP A 222 27.25 -16.52 0.19
N LEU A 223 26.60 -16.98 1.27
CA LEU A 223 25.77 -16.13 2.14
C LEU A 223 26.62 -15.13 2.93
N LEU A 224 27.92 -15.39 3.09
CA LEU A 224 28.83 -14.48 3.78
C LEU A 224 29.30 -13.34 2.86
N GLN A 225 29.03 -13.38 1.55
CA GLN A 225 29.42 -12.34 0.61
C GLN A 225 28.24 -11.44 0.21
N VAL A 226 28.50 -10.14 0.11
CA VAL A 226 27.52 -9.18 -0.41
C VAL A 226 27.70 -9.11 -1.93
N ARG A 227 26.77 -9.67 -2.68
CA ARG A 227 26.72 -9.59 -4.14
C ARG A 227 25.30 -9.45 -4.64
N GLU A 228 25.16 -8.97 -5.88
CA GLU A 228 23.91 -9.05 -6.61
C GLU A 228 23.73 -10.44 -7.20
N LEU A 229 22.54 -10.98 -7.01
CA LEU A 229 22.05 -12.23 -7.57
C LEU A 229 21.20 -11.90 -8.79
N GLN A 230 21.47 -12.64 -9.86
CA GLN A 230 20.67 -12.66 -11.07
C GLN A 230 19.51 -13.64 -10.93
N THR A 231 18.55 -13.53 -11.85
CA THR A 231 17.41 -14.45 -11.93
C THR A 231 17.87 -15.91 -11.99
N GLY A 232 17.30 -16.77 -11.14
CA GLY A 232 17.62 -18.19 -11.04
C GLY A 232 18.65 -18.56 -9.97
N GLU A 233 19.40 -17.60 -9.41
CA GLU A 233 20.37 -17.88 -8.33
C GLU A 233 19.70 -18.04 -6.94
N ALA A 234 18.46 -17.56 -6.80
CA ALA A 234 17.64 -17.74 -5.59
C ALA A 234 16.34 -18.49 -5.90
N SER A 235 15.76 -19.08 -4.87
CA SER A 235 14.52 -19.86 -4.89
C SER A 235 13.71 -19.63 -3.62
N GLY A 236 12.49 -20.17 -3.58
CA GLY A 236 11.53 -20.02 -2.48
C GLY A 236 10.28 -19.23 -2.90
N LEU A 237 9.32 -19.15 -1.98
CA LEU A 237 8.02 -18.52 -2.21
C LEU A 237 8.13 -17.06 -2.69
N GLN A 238 9.06 -16.27 -2.15
CA GLN A 238 9.21 -14.86 -2.50
C GLN A 238 9.70 -14.69 -3.95
N VAL A 239 10.54 -15.59 -4.43
CA VAL A 239 11.01 -15.62 -5.83
C VAL A 239 9.86 -15.95 -6.77
N GLU A 240 9.03 -16.95 -6.43
CA GLU A 240 7.86 -17.30 -7.25
C GLU A 240 6.84 -16.14 -7.36
N VAL A 241 6.63 -15.41 -6.26
CA VAL A 241 5.79 -14.20 -6.27
C VAL A 241 6.40 -13.12 -7.17
N LEU A 242 7.70 -12.85 -7.03
CA LEU A 242 8.41 -11.86 -7.85
C LEU A 242 8.40 -12.22 -9.34
N ASP A 243 8.63 -13.48 -9.70
CA ASP A 243 8.60 -13.95 -11.08
C ASP A 243 7.20 -13.81 -11.68
N THR A 244 6.16 -14.13 -10.90
CA THR A 244 4.76 -13.97 -11.32
C THR A 244 4.41 -12.51 -11.55
N LEU A 245 4.81 -11.63 -10.63
CA LEU A 245 4.62 -10.17 -10.78
C LEU A 245 5.43 -9.62 -11.94
N GLY A 246 6.69 -10.04 -12.10
CA GLY A 246 7.58 -9.64 -13.19
C GLY A 246 7.04 -10.04 -14.57
N TYR A 247 6.47 -11.23 -14.67
CA TYR A 247 5.77 -11.68 -15.88
C TYR A 247 4.51 -10.85 -16.16
N THR A 248 3.68 -10.61 -15.14
CA THR A 248 2.37 -9.94 -15.30
C THR A 248 2.53 -8.45 -15.60
N LEU A 249 3.46 -7.78 -14.91
CA LEU A 249 3.69 -6.34 -15.00
C LEU A 249 4.88 -6.01 -15.91
N ASN A 250 5.52 -6.98 -16.55
CA ASN A 250 6.66 -6.79 -17.46
C ASN A 250 7.81 -6.01 -16.80
N PHE A 251 8.43 -6.59 -15.76
CA PHE A 251 9.67 -6.11 -15.17
C PHE A 251 10.66 -7.26 -14.92
N THR A 252 11.92 -6.90 -14.72
CA THR A 252 12.96 -7.82 -14.23
C THR A 252 13.50 -7.32 -12.90
N TYR A 253 14.28 -8.14 -12.20
CA TYR A 253 14.86 -7.72 -10.94
C TYR A 253 16.22 -8.37 -10.67
N THR A 254 17.03 -7.70 -9.86
CA THR A 254 18.19 -8.28 -9.17
C THR A 254 17.94 -8.27 -7.67
N MET A 255 18.58 -9.19 -6.96
CA MET A 255 18.46 -9.31 -5.50
C MET A 255 19.82 -9.22 -4.86
N MET A 256 19.94 -8.52 -3.75
CA MET A 256 21.15 -8.55 -2.94
C MET A 256 21.19 -9.84 -2.09
N THR A 257 22.35 -10.49 -1.95
CA THR A 257 22.44 -11.69 -1.09
C THR A 257 22.11 -11.39 0.37
N ARG A 258 22.65 -10.29 0.91
CA ARG A 258 22.38 -9.73 2.25
C ARG A 258 22.96 -8.32 2.35
N PRO A 259 22.52 -7.48 3.30
CA PRO A 259 23.14 -6.18 3.55
C PRO A 259 24.52 -6.31 4.20
N GLU A 260 25.38 -5.30 4.03
CA GLU A 260 26.76 -5.27 4.52
C GLU A 260 26.83 -5.32 6.05
N ASP A 261 25.88 -4.68 6.72
CA ASP A 261 25.78 -4.57 8.17
C ASP A 261 25.11 -5.78 8.84
N TRP A 262 24.64 -6.76 8.06
CA TRP A 262 23.93 -7.95 8.55
C TRP A 262 22.66 -7.63 9.35
N LEU A 263 21.96 -6.54 9.00
CA LEU A 263 20.72 -6.16 9.68
C LEU A 263 19.52 -6.21 8.72
N TRP A 264 18.35 -6.54 9.26
CA TRP A 264 17.11 -6.50 8.47
C TRP A 264 16.66 -5.05 8.27
N GLY A 265 16.73 -4.28 9.35
CA GLY A 265 16.55 -2.85 9.35
C GLY A 265 15.69 -2.38 10.50
N GLU A 266 16.28 -1.48 11.28
CA GLU A 266 15.69 -0.82 12.43
C GLU A 266 16.11 0.65 12.40
N LEU A 267 15.31 1.52 13.01
CA LEU A 267 15.71 2.91 13.19
C LEU A 267 16.69 2.98 14.37
N GLN A 268 17.94 3.33 14.07
CA GLN A 268 18.99 3.51 15.07
C GLN A 268 19.58 4.91 14.90
N ASP A 269 19.58 5.69 15.98
CA ASP A 269 20.09 7.07 16.00
C ASP A 269 19.53 7.97 14.87
N GLY A 270 18.25 7.76 14.51
CA GLY A 270 17.56 8.52 13.46
C GLY A 270 17.86 8.06 12.03
N ALA A 271 18.60 6.96 11.85
CA ALA A 271 18.88 6.38 10.54
C ALA A 271 18.40 4.92 10.47
N TRP A 272 17.79 4.54 9.34
CA TRP A 272 17.42 3.16 9.08
C TRP A 272 18.65 2.33 8.70
N THR A 273 18.84 1.20 9.38
CA THR A 273 19.90 0.21 9.11
C THR A 273 19.42 -0.88 8.14
N GLY A 274 20.31 -1.77 7.73
CA GLY A 274 19.94 -3.01 7.04
C GLY A 274 19.32 -2.82 5.66
N MET A 275 18.52 -3.81 5.26
CA MET A 275 17.75 -3.78 4.01
C MET A 275 16.81 -2.57 3.95
N LEU A 276 16.09 -2.29 5.04
CA LEU A 276 15.19 -1.13 5.10
C LEU A 276 15.95 0.19 4.97
N GLY A 277 17.16 0.29 5.51
CA GLY A 277 18.05 1.43 5.34
C GLY A 277 18.40 1.69 3.88
N LYS A 278 18.71 0.63 3.12
CA LYS A 278 18.99 0.73 1.69
C LYS A 278 17.79 1.22 0.90
N VAL A 279 16.60 0.71 1.21
CA VAL A 279 15.34 1.16 0.59
C VAL A 279 15.06 2.62 0.96
N HIS A 280 15.17 2.98 2.23
CA HIS A 280 14.93 4.34 2.72
C HIS A 280 15.87 5.39 2.10
N ARG A 281 17.11 5.01 1.76
CA ARG A 281 18.08 5.88 1.10
C ARG A 281 18.02 5.84 -0.43
N GLY A 282 17.09 5.08 -1.01
CA GLY A 282 16.95 4.93 -2.47
C GLY A 282 18.09 4.14 -3.14
N GLU A 283 18.91 3.42 -2.36
CA GLU A 283 19.96 2.53 -2.89
C GLU A 283 19.35 1.27 -3.53
N LYS A 284 18.15 0.89 -3.09
CA LYS A 284 17.36 -0.25 -3.55
C LYS A 284 15.90 0.20 -3.70
N ASN A 285 15.17 -0.40 -4.64
CA ASN A 285 13.80 0.01 -4.93
C ASN A 285 12.81 -0.43 -3.86
N PHE A 286 12.89 -1.70 -3.41
CA PHE A 286 12.04 -2.26 -2.35
C PHE A 286 12.68 -3.53 -1.78
N THR A 287 11.99 -4.16 -0.83
CA THR A 287 12.39 -5.43 -0.21
C THR A 287 11.26 -6.45 -0.22
N VAL A 288 11.60 -7.74 -0.19
CA VAL A 288 10.64 -8.86 -0.25
C VAL A 288 10.70 -9.80 0.96
N ASN A 289 11.68 -9.62 1.83
CA ASN A 289 11.85 -10.40 3.05
C ASN A 289 10.68 -10.22 4.02
N PHE A 290 10.61 -11.07 5.03
CA PHE A 290 9.54 -11.07 6.02
C PHE A 290 9.62 -9.89 7.01
N PHE A 291 8.86 -8.83 6.77
CA PHE A 291 8.77 -7.71 7.72
C PHE A 291 7.45 -7.73 8.50
N GLY A 292 7.55 -7.89 9.82
CA GLY A 292 6.44 -7.63 10.72
C GLY A 292 6.07 -6.14 10.73
N TYR A 293 4.76 -5.87 10.75
CA TYR A 293 4.22 -4.53 10.91
C TYR A 293 4.42 -4.01 12.33
N ASN A 294 5.02 -2.82 12.44
CA ASN A 294 5.04 -2.04 13.66
C ASN A 294 4.86 -0.56 13.32
N LEU A 295 4.52 0.25 14.33
CA LEU A 295 4.18 1.67 14.14
C LEU A 295 5.31 2.45 13.46
N GLU A 296 6.55 2.15 13.80
CA GLU A 296 7.73 2.83 13.28
C GLU A 296 7.95 2.55 11.79
N LYS A 297 7.89 1.27 11.38
CA LYS A 297 8.00 0.86 9.97
C LYS A 297 6.84 1.42 9.15
N THR A 298 5.61 1.37 9.66
CA THR A 298 4.43 1.89 8.93
C THR A 298 4.44 3.40 8.75
N ARG A 299 5.26 4.14 9.52
CA ARG A 299 5.44 5.59 9.33
C ARG A 299 6.51 5.91 8.30
N ALA A 300 7.49 5.03 8.12
CA ALA A 300 8.64 5.26 7.24
C ALA A 300 8.53 4.56 5.88
N PHE A 301 7.76 3.48 5.79
CA PHE A 301 7.66 2.65 4.60
C PHE A 301 6.20 2.35 4.25
N ASP A 302 5.93 2.37 2.95
CA ASP A 302 4.70 1.82 2.39
C ASP A 302 4.86 0.31 2.22
N ALA A 303 3.80 -0.44 2.54
CA ALA A 303 3.80 -1.89 2.45
C ALA A 303 2.69 -2.39 1.54
N SER A 304 2.94 -3.53 0.89
CA SER A 304 1.93 -4.23 0.11
C SER A 304 0.86 -4.85 1.01
N SER A 305 -0.21 -5.36 0.39
CA SER A 305 -1.16 -6.19 1.15
C SER A 305 -0.45 -7.43 1.72
N PRO A 306 -0.66 -7.76 3.01
CA PRO A 306 -0.03 -8.93 3.60
C PRO A 306 -0.48 -10.20 2.87
N TYR A 307 0.49 -10.99 2.39
CA TYR A 307 0.24 -12.28 1.76
C TYR A 307 0.35 -13.46 2.74
N TRP A 308 0.90 -13.21 3.94
CA TRP A 308 1.05 -14.20 5.01
C TRP A 308 0.71 -13.57 6.36
N MET A 309 0.05 -14.34 7.24
CA MET A 309 -0.18 -13.97 8.62
C MET A 309 0.50 -14.99 9.52
N GLU A 310 1.38 -14.52 10.39
CA GLU A 310 2.05 -15.34 11.39
C GLU A 310 1.65 -14.91 12.80
N GLY A 311 1.73 -15.83 13.75
CA GLY A 311 1.54 -15.57 15.17
C GLY A 311 2.72 -16.09 15.97
N TYR A 312 2.87 -15.58 17.19
CA TYR A 312 3.91 -16.06 18.09
C TYR A 312 3.58 -17.46 18.61
N GLY A 313 4.43 -18.43 18.28
CA GLY A 313 4.40 -19.78 18.83
C GLY A 313 5.53 -20.02 19.82
N LEU A 314 5.31 -20.90 20.78
CA LEU A 314 6.37 -21.37 21.67
C LEU A 314 6.73 -22.81 21.27
N THR A 315 7.95 -22.98 20.77
CA THR A 315 8.47 -24.30 20.36
C THR A 315 9.20 -24.93 21.53
N LEU A 316 8.73 -26.10 21.98
CA LEU A 316 9.38 -26.91 23.01
C LEU A 316 9.96 -28.17 22.39
N LEU A 317 11.04 -28.66 22.99
CA LEU A 317 11.46 -30.03 22.74
C LEU A 317 10.30 -30.97 23.08
N ALA A 318 9.99 -31.89 22.17
CA ALA A 318 9.05 -32.96 22.49
C ALA A 318 9.55 -33.69 23.75
N PRO A 319 8.71 -33.86 24.79
CA PRO A 319 9.13 -34.55 25.99
C PRO A 319 9.52 -35.99 25.64
N PRO A 320 10.57 -36.55 26.27
CA PRO A 320 10.93 -37.94 26.06
C PRO A 320 9.73 -38.84 26.43
N PRO A 321 9.57 -40.00 25.77
CA PRO A 321 8.50 -40.92 26.12
C PRO A 321 8.63 -41.34 27.58
N LEU A 322 7.49 -41.55 28.23
CA LEU A 322 7.48 -42.08 29.60
C LEU A 322 8.26 -43.41 29.66
N PRO A 323 8.95 -43.71 30.77
CA PRO A 323 9.66 -44.97 30.92
C PRO A 323 8.75 -46.18 30.65
N LYS A 324 9.21 -47.15 29.84
CA LYS A 324 8.40 -48.30 29.38
C LYS A 324 7.75 -49.09 30.52
N TRP A 325 8.39 -49.17 31.69
CA TRP A 325 7.85 -49.87 32.86
C TRP A 325 6.54 -49.25 33.39
N ARG A 326 6.28 -47.97 33.10
CA ARG A 326 5.01 -47.34 33.47
C ARG A 326 3.82 -48.00 32.80
N ALA A 327 3.99 -48.61 31.63
CA ALA A 327 2.94 -49.36 30.94
C ALA A 327 2.35 -50.50 31.80
N ALA A 328 3.08 -51.02 32.80
CA ALA A 328 2.59 -52.08 33.68
C ALA A 328 1.46 -51.63 34.62
N TYR A 329 1.45 -50.37 35.06
CA TYR A 329 0.46 -49.87 36.03
C TYR A 329 -0.40 -48.72 35.50
N TYR A 330 0.03 -48.04 34.45
CA TYR A 330 -0.68 -46.93 33.80
C TYR A 330 -2.10 -47.26 33.30
N PRO A 331 -2.44 -48.50 32.86
CA PRO A 331 -3.77 -48.81 32.37
C PRO A 331 -4.89 -48.75 33.42
N PHE A 332 -4.57 -48.91 34.71
CA PHE A 332 -5.57 -48.96 35.78
C PHE A 332 -5.33 -47.86 36.82
N ASN A 333 -6.42 -47.28 37.30
CA ASN A 333 -6.36 -46.33 38.41
C ASN A 333 -5.83 -47.03 39.69
N VAL A 334 -5.15 -46.30 40.55
CA VAL A 334 -4.69 -46.75 41.88
C VAL A 334 -5.82 -47.41 42.67
N PHE A 335 -7.06 -46.94 42.55
CA PHE A 335 -8.22 -47.58 43.20
C PHE A 335 -8.50 -49.00 42.68
N VAL A 336 -8.36 -49.24 41.38
CA VAL A 336 -8.56 -50.58 40.77
C VAL A 336 -7.47 -51.53 41.26
N TRP A 337 -6.22 -51.08 41.29
CA TRP A 337 -5.12 -51.84 41.90
C TRP A 337 -5.39 -52.17 43.37
N GLY A 338 -5.89 -51.19 44.14
CA GLY A 338 -6.30 -51.37 45.53
C GLY A 338 -7.42 -52.40 45.69
N CYS A 339 -8.45 -52.36 44.84
CA CYS A 339 -9.52 -53.35 44.81
C CYS A 339 -9.00 -54.75 44.47
N CYS A 340 -8.08 -54.89 43.51
CA CYS A 340 -7.45 -56.17 43.19
C CYS A 340 -6.68 -56.75 44.39
N VAL A 341 -5.91 -55.91 45.10
CA VAL A 341 -5.20 -56.33 46.32
C VAL A 341 -6.18 -56.72 47.42
N ALA A 342 -7.22 -55.92 47.67
CA ALA A 342 -8.23 -56.20 48.68
C ALA A 342 -8.98 -57.50 48.37
N ALA A 343 -9.40 -57.70 47.11
CA ALA A 343 -10.04 -58.93 46.66
C ALA A 343 -9.13 -60.15 46.84
N PHE A 344 -7.85 -60.04 46.47
CA PHE A 344 -6.87 -61.11 46.68
C PHE A 344 -6.72 -61.47 48.17
N LEU A 345 -6.59 -60.47 49.05
CA LEU A 345 -6.49 -60.69 50.50
C LEU A 345 -7.75 -61.35 51.06
N LEU A 346 -8.95 -60.91 50.64
CA LEU A 346 -10.21 -61.51 51.06
C LEU A 346 -10.33 -62.97 50.65
N VAL A 347 -9.88 -63.33 49.44
CA VAL A 347 -9.84 -64.73 48.97
C VAL A 347 -8.91 -65.58 49.81
N VAL A 348 -7.69 -65.10 50.12
CA VAL A 348 -6.72 -65.81 50.97
C VAL A 348 -7.27 -66.02 52.38
N ILE A 349 -7.89 -64.99 52.96
CA ILE A 349 -8.53 -65.09 54.28
C ILE A 349 -9.67 -66.12 54.24
N GLY A 350 -10.54 -66.06 53.23
CA GLY A 350 -11.63 -67.02 53.07
C GLY A 350 -11.12 -68.46 52.95
N TRP A 351 -10.10 -68.69 52.12
CA TRP A 351 -9.50 -70.02 51.93
C TRP A 351 -8.90 -70.57 53.24
N THR A 352 -8.13 -69.77 53.97
CA THR A 352 -7.51 -70.21 55.23
C THR A 352 -8.55 -70.54 56.30
N LEU A 353 -9.64 -69.77 56.38
CA LEU A 353 -10.77 -70.07 57.28
C LEU A 353 -11.48 -71.37 56.90
N GLN A 354 -11.66 -71.63 55.60
CA GLN A 354 -12.30 -72.86 55.12
C GLN A 354 -11.45 -74.10 55.43
N VAL A 355 -10.14 -74.06 55.17
CA VAL A 355 -9.21 -75.16 55.52
C VAL A 355 -9.26 -75.43 57.02
N ARG A 356 -9.19 -74.38 57.85
CA ARG A 356 -9.27 -74.53 59.32
C ARG A 356 -10.59 -75.16 59.78
N ASN A 357 -11.71 -74.80 59.15
CA ASN A 357 -13.00 -75.40 59.47
C ASN A 357 -13.10 -76.87 59.03
N GLN A 358 -12.47 -77.26 57.92
CA GLN A 358 -12.40 -78.66 57.49
C GLN A 358 -11.58 -79.51 58.48
N ASP A 359 -10.48 -78.99 59.01
CA ASP A 359 -9.67 -79.67 60.04
C ASP A 359 -10.44 -79.88 61.35
N HIS A 360 -11.32 -78.95 61.74
CA HIS A 360 -12.20 -79.09 62.91
C HIS A 360 -13.41 -80.01 62.69
N SER A 361 -13.76 -80.31 61.43
CA SER A 361 -14.95 -81.11 61.07
C SER A 361 -14.64 -82.60 60.89
N ALA A 362 -13.37 -83.02 60.97
CA ALA A 362 -13.00 -84.43 60.90
C ALA A 362 -13.48 -85.17 62.16
N PRO A 363 -14.43 -86.12 62.07
CA PRO A 363 -14.90 -86.85 63.25
C PRO A 363 -13.76 -87.73 63.81
N LEU A 364 -13.52 -87.63 65.11
CA LEU A 364 -12.73 -88.62 65.85
C LEU A 364 -13.42 -89.98 65.67
N SER A 365 -12.81 -90.89 64.93
CA SER A 365 -13.26 -92.28 64.82
C SER A 365 -13.26 -92.91 66.21
N PRO A 366 -14.36 -93.53 66.67
CA PRO A 366 -14.36 -94.24 67.94
C PRO A 366 -13.56 -95.54 67.79
N SER A 367 -12.71 -95.79 68.78
CA SER A 367 -11.92 -97.02 68.97
C SER A 367 -12.79 -98.23 69.26
#